data_AF-A0A925SKW3-F1
#
_entry.id   AF-A0A925SKW3-F1
#
_cell.length_a   1.000
_cell.length_b   1.000
_cell.length_c   1.000
_cell.angle_alpha   90.00
_cell.angle_beta   90.00
_cell.angle_gamma   90.00
#
_symmetry.space_group_name_H-M   'P 1'
#
loop_
_entity.id
_entity.type
_entity.pdbx_description
1 polymer ?
#
loop_
_entity_poly.entity_id
_entity_poly.type
_entity_poly.pdbx_seq_one_letter_code
_entity_poly.pdbx_strand_id
1 'polypeptide(L)'
;MSLQAMGDTAYLITLSGKMDAAMLARVRALAASLAADRIAGITEIVPAYASVGVVYEPERVRTSHGELPWHAVAEWLEKHLAGKGLATKPAAAREHVVPVCYGGEYGPDLDVVSKAAKRSADEVVKKHTGASYVVAAIGFTPGFPYLLGLPDVLATPRRATPRLRVPAGSVGIGGAQTGIYPRETPGGWQLIGRTGLELFDPTRELPASFAAGDRVKFKAVDKYTAPRITSTGTNGDRREAPAGGGLIEVIKPG
;
A
#
# COMPACT_ATOMS: atom_id res chain seq x y z
N MET A 1 22.07 7.33 4.96
CA MET A 1 21.37 6.27 4.20
C MET A 1 22.06 4.96 4.50
N SER A 2 21.34 3.85 4.46
CA SER A 2 21.90 2.50 4.63
C SER A 2 21.40 1.58 3.54
N LEU A 3 22.22 0.60 3.19
CA LEU A 3 21.90 -0.53 2.32
C LEU A 3 22.04 -1.80 3.15
N GLN A 4 21.01 -2.62 3.20
CA GLN A 4 20.98 -3.83 4.02
C GLN A 4 20.43 -5.00 3.21
N ALA A 5 21.10 -6.15 3.25
CA ALA A 5 20.56 -7.39 2.71
C ALA A 5 19.42 -7.91 3.60
N MET A 6 18.34 -8.37 2.96
CA MET A 6 17.14 -8.91 3.60
C MET A 6 16.98 -10.37 3.21
N GLY A 7 17.94 -11.20 3.62
CA GLY A 7 18.10 -12.57 3.13
C GLY A 7 18.82 -12.62 1.79
N ASP A 8 18.61 -13.69 1.03
CA ASP A 8 19.43 -14.02 -0.15
C ASP A 8 18.89 -13.42 -1.46
N THR A 9 17.70 -12.84 -1.44
CA THR A 9 16.94 -12.42 -2.62
C THR A 9 16.40 -11.00 -2.54
N ALA A 10 16.82 -10.21 -1.53
CA ALA A 10 16.34 -8.86 -1.37
C ALA A 10 17.34 -7.91 -0.70
N TYR A 11 17.21 -6.63 -1.03
CA TYR A 11 17.87 -5.52 -0.37
C TYR A 11 16.85 -4.50 0.12
N LEU A 12 17.16 -3.86 1.24
CA LEU A 12 16.45 -2.70 1.74
C LEU A 12 17.39 -1.49 1.76
N ILE A 13 17.00 -0.46 1.01
CA ILE A 13 17.66 0.84 1.04
C ILE A 13 16.86 1.73 1.98
N THR A 14 17.49 2.33 2.99
CA THR A 14 16.83 3.27 3.90
C THR A 14 17.46 4.65 3.81
N LEU A 15 16.64 5.66 3.49
CA LEU A 15 17.03 7.06 3.48
C LEU A 15 16.87 7.67 4.88
N SER A 16 17.90 8.39 5.32
CA SER A 16 17.89 9.08 6.62
C SER A 16 17.26 10.46 6.48
N GLY A 17 16.46 10.87 7.47
CA GLY A 17 15.84 12.19 7.53
C GLY A 17 14.46 12.18 8.16
N LYS A 18 13.78 13.33 8.12
CA LYS A 18 12.42 13.50 8.61
C LYS A 18 11.43 12.77 7.70
N MET A 19 10.42 12.12 8.28
CA MET A 19 9.35 11.45 7.53
C MET A 19 8.32 12.47 7.04
N ASP A 20 8.60 13.11 5.91
CA ASP A 20 7.74 14.13 5.30
C ASP A 20 7.57 13.91 3.78
N ALA A 21 6.88 14.85 3.12
CA ALA A 21 6.65 14.78 1.69
C ALA A 21 7.95 14.82 0.86
N ALA A 22 9.01 15.48 1.35
CA ALA A 22 10.29 15.53 0.66
C ALA A 22 11.02 14.18 0.77
N MET A 23 10.90 13.48 1.91
CA MET A 23 11.38 12.10 2.03
C MET A 23 10.70 11.18 1.02
N LEU A 24 9.36 11.23 0.92
CA LEU A 24 8.62 10.42 -0.05
C LEU A 24 9.03 10.74 -1.50
N ALA A 25 9.26 12.02 -1.83
CA ALA A 25 9.75 12.41 -3.15
C ALA A 25 11.12 11.78 -3.46
N ARG A 26 12.06 11.77 -2.50
CA ARG A 26 13.38 11.15 -2.65
C ARG A 26 13.29 9.63 -2.79
N VAL A 27 12.45 8.96 -2.00
CA VAL A 27 12.20 7.52 -2.11
C VAL A 27 11.63 7.16 -3.48
N ARG A 28 10.65 7.93 -3.97
CA ARG A 28 10.07 7.73 -5.32
C ARG A 28 11.09 7.98 -6.43
N ALA A 29 11.91 9.01 -6.30
CA ALA A 29 12.95 9.31 -7.27
C ALA A 29 13.99 8.18 -7.34
N LEU A 30 14.36 7.61 -6.18
CA LEU A 30 15.24 6.44 -6.14
C LEU A 30 14.59 5.23 -6.79
N ALA A 31 13.35 4.90 -6.42
CA ALA A 31 12.63 3.78 -7.03
C ALA A 31 12.49 3.95 -8.57
N ALA A 32 12.22 5.17 -9.04
CA ALA A 32 12.14 5.46 -10.47
C ALA A 32 13.51 5.33 -11.17
N SER A 33 14.59 5.80 -10.52
CA SER A 33 15.96 5.65 -11.04
C SER A 33 16.34 4.18 -11.19
N LEU A 34 16.07 3.36 -10.16
CA LEU A 34 16.31 1.92 -10.17
C LEU A 34 15.45 1.20 -11.23
N ALA A 35 14.19 1.62 -11.41
CA ALA A 35 13.32 1.03 -12.42
C ALA A 35 13.76 1.36 -13.86
N ALA A 36 14.33 2.55 -14.08
CA ALA A 36 14.78 3.00 -15.39
C ALA A 36 16.05 2.29 -15.89
N ASP A 37 16.96 1.92 -14.98
CA ASP A 37 18.19 1.16 -15.27
C ASP A 37 18.11 -0.26 -14.68
N ARG A 38 16.93 -0.88 -14.75
CA ARG A 38 16.67 -2.19 -14.14
C ARG A 38 17.49 -3.28 -14.84
N ILE A 39 18.33 -3.97 -14.07
CA ILE A 39 19.08 -5.14 -14.54
C ILE A 39 18.23 -6.41 -14.54
N ALA A 40 18.69 -7.42 -15.31
CA ALA A 40 18.07 -8.75 -15.31
C ALA A 40 18.11 -9.38 -13.91
N GLY A 41 17.03 -10.06 -13.53
CA GLY A 41 16.88 -10.70 -12.23
C GLY A 41 16.18 -9.84 -11.18
N ILE A 42 16.21 -8.51 -11.25
CA ILE A 42 15.35 -7.69 -10.38
C ILE A 42 13.89 -8.01 -10.71
N THR A 43 13.08 -8.39 -9.73
CA THR A 43 11.65 -8.75 -9.88
C THR A 43 10.74 -7.64 -9.37
N GLU A 44 11.09 -6.99 -8.26
CA GLU A 44 10.28 -5.94 -7.64
C GLU A 44 11.13 -4.78 -7.12
N ILE A 45 10.58 -3.57 -7.21
CA ILE A 45 11.13 -2.35 -6.61
C ILE A 45 9.97 -1.68 -5.86
N VAL A 46 10.04 -1.68 -4.53
CA VAL A 46 8.91 -1.36 -3.65
C VAL A 46 9.23 -0.15 -2.78
N PRO A 47 8.77 1.07 -3.14
CA PRO A 47 8.93 2.25 -2.31
C PRO A 47 7.96 2.22 -1.11
N ALA A 48 8.46 2.51 0.09
CA ALA A 48 7.65 2.60 1.30
C ALA A 48 8.26 3.59 2.30
N TYR A 49 7.52 4.61 2.72
CA TYR A 49 7.95 5.59 3.73
C TYR A 49 9.32 6.23 3.41
N ALA A 50 10.39 5.79 4.08
CA ALA A 50 11.76 6.27 3.88
C ALA A 50 12.67 5.20 3.22
N SER A 51 12.11 4.11 2.71
CA SER A 51 12.87 2.99 2.16
C SER A 51 12.40 2.56 0.76
N VAL A 52 13.29 1.86 0.07
CA VAL A 52 13.00 1.11 -1.16
C VAL A 52 13.46 -0.32 -0.95
N GLY A 53 12.51 -1.26 -1.03
CA GLY A 53 12.81 -2.69 -1.11
C GLY A 53 13.11 -3.08 -2.54
N VAL A 54 14.12 -3.90 -2.77
CA VAL A 54 14.47 -4.44 -4.09
C VAL A 54 14.52 -5.95 -3.96
N VAL A 55 13.68 -6.65 -4.71
CA VAL A 55 13.62 -8.11 -4.74
C VAL A 55 14.18 -8.59 -6.08
N TYR A 56 14.94 -9.67 -6.06
CA TYR A 56 15.53 -10.25 -7.25
C TYR A 56 15.58 -11.78 -7.21
N GLU A 57 15.65 -12.37 -8.39
CA GLU A 57 15.85 -13.80 -8.63
C GLU A 57 17.34 -14.04 -8.97
N PRO A 58 18.14 -14.66 -8.07
CA PRO A 58 19.58 -14.84 -8.26
C PRO A 58 19.94 -15.54 -9.58
N GLU A 59 19.13 -16.53 -9.98
CA GLU A 59 19.28 -17.32 -11.23
C GLU A 59 19.35 -16.46 -12.50
N ARG A 60 18.73 -15.27 -12.46
CA ARG A 60 18.54 -14.38 -13.61
C ARG A 60 19.44 -13.17 -13.59
N VAL A 61 20.20 -12.97 -12.51
CA VAL A 61 21.20 -11.92 -12.42
C VAL A 61 22.39 -12.33 -13.27
N ARG A 62 22.75 -11.46 -14.22
CA ARG A 62 23.95 -11.68 -15.05
C ARG A 62 25.17 -11.24 -14.26
N THR A 63 26.05 -12.17 -13.95
CA THR A 63 27.30 -11.90 -13.22
C THR A 63 28.53 -12.19 -14.07
N SER A 64 29.64 -11.57 -13.72
CA SER A 64 30.95 -11.95 -14.27
C SER A 64 31.41 -13.28 -13.67
N HIS A 65 32.38 -13.95 -14.30
CA HIS A 65 32.82 -15.28 -13.86
C HIS A 65 33.29 -15.27 -12.40
N GLY A 66 32.65 -16.08 -11.54
CA GLY A 66 32.97 -16.20 -10.11
C GLY A 66 32.31 -15.16 -9.19
N GLU A 67 31.58 -14.19 -9.73
CA GLU A 67 30.84 -13.20 -8.97
C GLU A 67 29.47 -13.76 -8.54
N LEU A 68 29.13 -13.59 -7.26
CA LEU A 68 27.85 -14.01 -6.71
C LEU A 68 26.74 -12.99 -7.07
N PRO A 69 25.52 -13.44 -7.41
CA PRO A 69 24.40 -12.56 -7.76
C PRO A 69 24.12 -11.41 -6.78
N TRP A 70 24.23 -11.68 -5.48
CA TRP A 70 23.97 -10.67 -4.45
C TRP A 70 24.99 -9.51 -4.52
N HIS A 71 26.27 -9.81 -4.76
CA HIS A 71 27.31 -8.79 -4.95
C HIS A 71 27.00 -7.90 -6.16
N ALA A 72 26.68 -8.50 -7.32
CA ALA A 72 26.34 -7.75 -8.52
C ALA A 72 25.15 -6.79 -8.31
N VAL A 73 24.13 -7.24 -7.57
CA VAL A 73 23.00 -6.39 -7.20
C VAL A 73 23.43 -5.29 -6.23
N ALA A 74 24.27 -5.59 -5.23
CA ALA A 74 24.79 -4.59 -4.31
C ALA A 74 25.58 -3.50 -5.04
N GLU A 75 26.50 -3.85 -5.92
CA GLU A 75 27.29 -2.89 -6.71
C GLU A 75 26.40 -2.00 -7.58
N TRP A 76 25.39 -2.61 -8.24
CA TRP A 76 24.39 -1.85 -8.99
C TRP A 76 23.65 -0.85 -8.10
N LEU A 77 23.20 -1.27 -6.91
CA LEU A 77 22.53 -0.39 -5.95
C LEU A 77 23.46 0.74 -5.48
N GLU A 78 24.70 0.43 -5.11
CA GLU A 78 25.68 1.41 -4.65
C GLU A 78 25.98 2.46 -5.73
N LYS A 79 26.06 2.06 -7.00
CA LYS A 79 26.19 2.99 -8.13
C LYS A 79 25.03 3.98 -8.21
N HIS A 80 23.79 3.51 -8.04
CA HIS A 80 22.61 4.39 -8.00
C HIS A 80 22.62 5.33 -6.79
N LEU A 81 23.14 4.86 -5.65
CA LEU A 81 23.25 5.67 -4.43
C LEU A 81 24.40 6.69 -4.47
N ALA A 82 25.46 6.41 -5.25
CA ALA A 82 26.59 7.31 -5.46
C ALA A 82 26.31 8.40 -6.52
N GLY A 83 25.27 8.23 -7.34
CA GLY A 83 24.86 9.21 -8.35
C GLY A 83 24.50 10.59 -7.74
N LYS A 84 24.87 11.67 -8.44
CA LYS A 84 24.61 13.03 -7.97
C LYS A 84 23.11 13.37 -8.03
N GLY A 85 22.47 13.36 -6.86
CA GLY A 85 21.19 14.01 -6.58
C GLY A 85 19.97 13.25 -7.08
N LEU A 86 19.31 12.51 -6.17
CA LEU A 86 17.93 12.08 -6.39
C LEU A 86 17.08 13.31 -6.66
N ALA A 87 16.49 13.41 -7.85
CA ALA A 87 15.65 14.53 -8.22
C ALA A 87 14.55 14.72 -7.16
N THR A 88 14.54 15.88 -6.51
CA THR A 88 13.56 16.21 -5.46
C THR A 88 12.26 16.74 -6.03
N LYS A 89 12.20 16.96 -7.35
CA LYS A 89 10.99 17.45 -8.00
C LYS A 89 9.93 16.34 -7.92
N PRO A 90 8.79 16.58 -7.25
CA PRO A 90 7.75 15.57 -7.15
C PRO A 90 7.29 15.19 -8.56
N ALA A 91 7.41 13.91 -8.92
CA ALA A 91 6.66 13.38 -10.06
C ALA A 91 5.18 13.69 -9.83
N ALA A 92 4.46 14.04 -10.90
CA ALA A 92 3.03 14.37 -10.84
C ALA A 92 2.29 13.33 -9.99
N ALA A 93 1.68 13.77 -8.89
CA ALA A 93 0.95 12.91 -7.98
C ALA A 93 -0.52 12.93 -8.39
N ARG A 94 -1.14 11.76 -8.55
CA ARG A 94 -2.58 11.68 -8.78
C ARG A 94 -3.29 12.14 -7.52
N GLU A 95 -4.32 12.97 -7.67
CA GLU A 95 -5.18 13.35 -6.56
C GLU A 95 -6.44 12.51 -6.58
N HIS A 96 -6.74 11.89 -5.44
CA HIS A 96 -7.89 11.01 -5.26
C HIS A 96 -8.85 11.59 -4.24
N VAL A 97 -10.11 11.74 -4.62
CA VAL A 97 -11.19 12.09 -3.68
C VAL A 97 -11.89 10.82 -3.24
N VAL A 98 -11.83 10.51 -1.96
CA VAL A 98 -12.42 9.29 -1.37
C VAL A 98 -13.69 9.66 -0.61
N PRO A 99 -14.89 9.30 -1.10
CA PRO A 99 -16.14 9.50 -0.37
C PRO A 99 -16.23 8.52 0.79
N VAL A 100 -16.55 9.00 1.98
CA VAL A 100 -16.61 8.19 3.21
C VAL A 100 -17.90 8.49 3.96
N CYS A 101 -18.64 7.44 4.29
CA CYS A 101 -19.73 7.50 5.25
C CYS A 101 -19.14 7.25 6.66
N TYR A 102 -19.20 8.24 7.54
CA TYR A 102 -18.57 8.20 8.87
C TYR A 102 -19.55 7.75 9.94
N GLY A 103 -19.01 7.13 11.00
CA GLY A 103 -19.78 6.76 12.19
C GLY A 103 -20.79 5.61 11.99
N GLY A 104 -21.61 5.37 13.01
CA GLY A 104 -22.64 4.31 13.00
C GLY A 104 -22.05 2.92 12.69
N GLU A 105 -22.75 2.16 11.85
CA GLU A 105 -22.28 0.84 11.40
C GLU A 105 -21.00 0.90 10.53
N TYR A 106 -20.75 2.03 9.88
CA TYR A 106 -19.61 2.22 8.96
C TYR A 106 -18.34 2.63 9.71
N GLY A 107 -18.49 3.27 10.86
CA GLY A 107 -17.42 3.76 11.72
C GLY A 107 -17.68 3.49 13.20
N PRO A 108 -17.72 2.21 13.63
CA PRO A 108 -18.11 1.84 14.99
C PRO A 108 -17.15 2.33 16.09
N ASP A 109 -15.94 2.78 15.73
CA ASP A 109 -14.96 3.31 16.68
C ASP A 109 -14.82 4.84 16.58
N LEU A 110 -15.68 5.55 15.85
CA LEU A 110 -15.61 7.02 15.76
C LEU A 110 -15.69 7.67 17.15
N ASP A 111 -16.54 7.13 18.04
CA ASP A 111 -16.67 7.60 19.42
C ASP A 111 -15.40 7.34 20.26
N VAL A 112 -14.67 6.26 19.97
CA VAL A 112 -13.40 5.94 20.63
C VAL A 112 -12.36 6.99 20.26
N VAL A 113 -12.26 7.32 18.97
CA VAL A 113 -11.36 8.37 18.47
C VAL A 113 -11.76 9.74 19.00
N SER A 114 -13.06 10.06 19.02
CA SER A 114 -13.61 11.29 19.59
C SER A 114 -13.21 11.48 21.06
N LYS A 115 -13.37 10.43 21.89
CA LYS A 115 -12.96 10.46 23.30
C LYS A 115 -11.45 10.62 23.47
N ALA A 116 -10.65 9.88 22.70
CA ALA A 116 -9.19 9.98 22.74
C ALA A 116 -8.69 11.38 22.33
N ALA A 117 -9.31 11.97 21.30
CA ALA A 117 -8.99 13.29 20.78
C ALA A 117 -9.53 14.43 21.67
N LYS A 118 -10.43 14.14 22.63
CA LYS A 118 -11.22 15.12 23.39
C LYS A 118 -11.96 16.10 22.47
N ARG A 119 -12.62 15.55 21.45
CA ARG A 119 -13.38 16.28 20.41
C ARG A 119 -14.73 15.64 20.18
N SER A 120 -15.68 16.40 19.65
CA SER A 120 -16.93 15.80 19.13
C SER A 120 -16.65 14.92 17.91
N ALA A 121 -17.55 13.98 17.62
CA ALA A 121 -17.48 13.15 16.41
C ALA A 121 -17.41 14.02 15.13
N ASP A 122 -18.21 15.09 15.07
CA ASP A 122 -18.21 16.03 13.94
C ASP A 122 -16.86 16.75 13.77
N GLU A 123 -16.22 17.13 14.87
CA GLU A 123 -14.87 17.71 14.83
C GLU A 123 -13.81 16.70 14.35
N VAL A 124 -13.93 15.43 14.73
CA VAL A 124 -13.07 14.35 14.22
C VAL A 124 -13.24 14.23 12.71
N VAL A 125 -14.48 14.16 12.21
CA VAL A 125 -14.78 14.08 10.78
C VAL A 125 -14.25 15.31 10.05
N LYS A 126 -14.48 16.52 10.58
CA LYS A 126 -14.00 17.78 10.00
C LYS A 126 -12.47 17.81 9.91
N LYS A 127 -11.76 17.35 10.94
CA LYS A 127 -10.30 17.30 10.94
C LYS A 127 -9.74 16.25 9.99
N HIS A 128 -10.36 15.07 9.94
CA HIS A 128 -9.95 13.99 9.05
C HIS A 128 -10.18 14.38 7.58
N THR A 129 -11.35 14.91 7.24
CA THR A 129 -11.65 15.37 5.86
C THR A 129 -10.87 16.64 5.46
N GLY A 130 -10.56 17.53 6.40
CA GLY A 130 -9.81 18.76 6.16
C GLY A 130 -8.29 18.55 5.95
N ALA A 131 -7.75 17.40 6.34
CA ALA A 131 -6.33 17.10 6.20
C ALA A 131 -5.91 16.81 4.75
N SER A 132 -4.61 16.85 4.48
CA SER A 132 -4.02 16.49 3.18
C SER A 132 -3.20 15.23 3.37
N TYR A 133 -3.59 14.16 2.68
CA TYR A 133 -2.93 12.87 2.83
C TYR A 133 -2.04 12.54 1.65
N VAL A 134 -0.96 11.82 1.92
CA VAL A 134 -0.08 11.23 0.91
C VAL A 134 0.07 9.75 1.20
N VAL A 135 -0.06 8.93 0.16
CA VAL A 135 0.21 7.49 0.21
C VAL A 135 1.70 7.26 0.41
N ALA A 136 2.10 6.80 1.60
CA ALA A 136 3.49 6.53 1.92
C ALA A 136 3.93 5.12 1.54
N ALA A 137 3.00 4.15 1.56
CA ALA A 137 3.24 2.78 1.17
C ALA A 137 1.93 2.12 0.74
N ILE A 138 2.04 1.08 -0.10
CA ILE A 138 0.95 0.18 -0.45
C ILE A 138 1.35 -1.22 0.00
N GLY A 139 0.54 -1.89 0.81
CA GLY A 139 0.86 -3.22 1.36
C GLY A 139 0.16 -3.49 2.69
N PHE A 140 0.42 -4.64 3.33
CA PHE A 140 -0.44 -5.38 4.30
C PHE A 140 -1.41 -6.33 3.61
N THR A 141 -2.24 -5.78 2.72
CA THR A 141 -2.97 -6.55 1.71
C THR A 141 -2.88 -5.83 0.36
N PRO A 142 -3.13 -6.54 -0.77
CA PRO A 142 -3.08 -5.91 -2.08
C PRO A 142 -3.94 -4.65 -2.14
N GLY A 143 -3.32 -3.51 -2.44
CA GLY A 143 -3.98 -2.21 -2.57
C GLY A 143 -4.22 -1.43 -1.27
N PHE A 144 -3.81 -1.91 -0.09
CA PHE A 144 -4.01 -1.18 1.17
C PHE A 144 -3.07 0.04 1.25
N PRO A 145 -3.59 1.29 1.31
CA PRO A 145 -2.76 2.48 1.38
C PRO A 145 -2.49 2.88 2.84
N TYR A 146 -1.22 3.02 3.17
CA TYR A 146 -0.78 3.74 4.36
C TYR A 146 -0.68 5.23 4.05
N LEU A 147 -1.43 6.05 4.78
CA LEU A 147 -1.50 7.49 4.56
C LEU A 147 -0.77 8.27 5.66
N LEU A 148 0.12 9.16 5.26
CA LEU A 148 0.68 10.21 6.12
C LEU A 148 -0.21 11.46 6.07
N GLY A 149 -0.10 12.32 7.09
CA GLY A 149 -0.84 13.58 7.17
C GLY A 149 -2.05 13.55 8.11
N LEU A 150 -2.22 12.47 8.89
CA LEU A 150 -3.24 12.44 9.95
C LEU A 150 -2.91 13.54 10.99
N PRO A 151 -3.86 14.44 11.33
CA PRO A 151 -3.64 15.40 12.40
C PRO A 151 -3.34 14.70 13.72
N ASP A 152 -2.28 15.13 14.42
CA ASP A 152 -1.78 14.48 15.65
C ASP A 152 -2.86 14.31 16.73
N VAL A 153 -3.80 15.24 16.81
CA VAL A 153 -4.93 15.18 17.76
C VAL A 153 -5.86 13.99 17.51
N LEU A 154 -5.87 13.41 16.31
CA LEU A 154 -6.66 12.22 15.98
C LEU A 154 -5.91 10.92 16.19
N ALA A 155 -4.60 10.98 16.49
CA ALA A 155 -3.79 9.79 16.69
C ALA A 155 -4.34 8.95 17.84
N THR A 156 -4.78 7.73 17.53
CA THR A 156 -5.46 6.85 18.49
C THR A 156 -4.84 5.46 18.42
N PRO A 157 -4.44 4.85 19.56
CA PRO A 157 -3.87 3.51 19.56
C PRO A 157 -4.75 2.47 18.88
N ARG A 158 -4.11 1.44 18.32
CA ARG A 158 -4.79 0.24 17.82
C ARG A 158 -5.55 -0.42 18.97
N ARG A 159 -6.62 -1.14 18.65
CA ARG A 159 -7.33 -2.02 19.60
C ARG A 159 -6.35 -3.03 20.17
N ALA A 160 -6.48 -3.31 21.47
CA ALA A 160 -5.70 -4.34 22.14
C ALA A 160 -5.94 -5.73 21.53
N THR A 161 -7.21 -6.04 21.23
CA THR A 161 -7.61 -7.25 20.50
C THR A 161 -8.09 -6.88 19.09
N PRO A 162 -7.40 -7.33 18.03
CA PRO A 162 -7.84 -7.11 16.65
C PRO A 162 -9.21 -7.72 16.38
N ARG A 163 -9.97 -7.11 15.47
CA ARG A 163 -11.18 -7.75 14.92
C ARG A 163 -10.78 -8.91 14.03
N LEU A 164 -11.56 -9.98 14.07
CA LEU A 164 -11.44 -11.09 13.12
C LEU A 164 -11.85 -10.68 11.71
N ARG A 165 -12.82 -9.76 11.59
CA ARG A 165 -13.31 -9.23 10.31
C ARG A 165 -13.44 -7.71 10.36
N VAL A 166 -12.74 -7.05 9.46
CA VAL A 166 -12.88 -5.65 9.11
C VAL A 166 -13.44 -5.61 7.68
N PRO A 167 -14.62 -5.00 7.45
CA PRO A 167 -15.21 -4.94 6.12
C PRO A 167 -14.31 -4.25 5.08
N ALA A 168 -14.45 -4.66 3.82
CA ALA A 168 -13.84 -3.94 2.71
C ALA A 168 -14.35 -2.48 2.67
N GLY A 169 -13.47 -1.56 2.25
CA GLY A 169 -13.71 -0.12 2.23
C GLY A 169 -13.63 0.57 3.60
N SER A 170 -13.41 -0.16 4.70
CA SER A 170 -13.30 0.48 6.02
C SER A 170 -12.13 1.47 6.05
N VAL A 171 -12.36 2.65 6.61
CA VAL A 171 -11.36 3.68 6.87
C VAL A 171 -10.99 3.62 8.34
N GLY A 172 -9.69 3.42 8.61
CA GLY A 172 -9.20 3.23 9.96
C GLY A 172 -8.18 4.27 10.41
N ILE A 173 -8.01 4.39 11.73
CA ILE A 173 -6.88 5.07 12.38
C ILE A 173 -6.13 4.06 13.26
N GLY A 174 -4.81 4.01 13.14
CA GLY A 174 -3.95 3.16 13.95
C GLY A 174 -2.66 3.89 14.35
N GLY A 175 -2.62 4.40 15.58
CA GLY A 175 -1.57 5.33 16.01
C GLY A 175 -1.68 6.65 15.23
N ALA A 176 -0.56 7.13 14.70
CA ALA A 176 -0.48 8.35 13.90
C ALA A 176 -0.82 8.14 12.40
N GLN A 177 -1.41 6.98 12.04
CA GLN A 177 -1.67 6.61 10.65
C GLN A 177 -3.16 6.45 10.37
N THR A 178 -3.53 6.72 9.11
CA THR A 178 -4.84 6.37 8.55
C THR A 178 -4.67 5.66 7.21
N GLY A 179 -5.73 5.03 6.72
CA GLY A 179 -5.65 4.04 5.66
C GLY A 179 -7.00 3.38 5.43
N ILE A 180 -7.09 2.60 4.36
CA ILE A 180 -8.35 2.06 3.86
C ILE A 180 -8.20 0.58 3.56
N TYR A 181 -9.05 -0.25 4.15
CA TYR A 181 -9.05 -1.70 3.94
C TYR A 181 -9.59 -2.04 2.55
N PRO A 182 -8.79 -2.59 1.61
CA PRO A 182 -9.24 -2.86 0.24
C PRO A 182 -10.14 -4.10 0.15
N ARG A 183 -10.03 -5.01 1.12
CA ARG A 183 -10.78 -6.26 1.22
C ARG A 183 -11.08 -6.58 2.67
N GLU A 184 -11.93 -7.57 2.91
CA GLU A 184 -12.17 -8.07 4.25
C GLU A 184 -10.92 -8.77 4.82
N THR A 185 -10.45 -8.30 5.97
CA THR A 185 -9.28 -8.85 6.68
C THR A 185 -9.46 -8.74 8.19
N PRO A 186 -8.70 -9.49 9.00
CA PRO A 186 -8.49 -9.13 10.40
C PRO A 186 -7.82 -7.76 10.51
N GLY A 187 -8.07 -7.02 11.60
CA GLY A 187 -7.50 -5.69 11.77
C GLY A 187 -7.77 -5.06 13.13
N GLY A 188 -6.78 -4.32 13.65
CA GLY A 188 -6.85 -3.66 14.95
C GLY A 188 -7.02 -2.15 14.90
N TRP A 189 -7.23 -1.54 13.73
CA TRP A 189 -7.40 -0.09 13.63
C TRP A 189 -8.79 0.33 14.11
N GLN A 190 -8.87 1.56 14.61
CA GLN A 190 -10.13 2.20 14.99
C GLN A 190 -10.88 2.59 13.71
N LEU A 191 -12.00 1.95 13.44
CA LEU A 191 -12.80 2.16 12.22
C LEU A 191 -13.68 3.40 12.41
N ILE A 192 -13.45 4.42 11.59
CA ILE A 192 -14.13 5.73 11.71
C ILE A 192 -15.16 5.97 10.60
N GLY A 193 -15.13 5.18 9.53
CA GLY A 193 -16.06 5.26 8.42
C GLY A 193 -15.80 4.19 7.36
N ARG A 194 -16.58 4.20 6.28
CA ARG A 194 -16.45 3.27 5.16
C ARG A 194 -16.64 3.97 3.82
N THR A 195 -15.79 3.63 2.86
CA THR A 195 -15.92 4.06 1.46
C THR A 195 -16.48 2.96 0.59
N GLY A 196 -17.22 3.37 -0.44
CA GLY A 196 -17.74 2.51 -1.50
C GLY A 196 -16.78 2.26 -2.65
N LEU A 197 -15.56 2.80 -2.59
CA LEU A 197 -14.61 2.64 -3.70
C LEU A 197 -14.04 1.22 -3.74
N GLU A 198 -13.92 0.68 -4.95
CA GLU A 198 -13.17 -0.55 -5.20
C GLU A 198 -11.69 -0.23 -5.31
N LEU A 199 -10.93 -0.57 -4.27
CA LEU A 199 -9.53 -0.16 -4.11
C LEU A 199 -8.53 -1.07 -4.79
N PHE A 200 -8.90 -2.33 -5.00
CA PHE A 200 -8.07 -3.34 -5.64
C PHE A 200 -8.91 -4.26 -6.52
N ASP A 201 -8.48 -4.43 -7.77
CA ASP A 201 -9.11 -5.34 -8.74
C ASP A 201 -8.00 -5.94 -9.63
N PRO A 202 -7.70 -7.25 -9.50
CA PRO A 202 -6.60 -7.89 -10.23
C PRO A 202 -6.82 -7.94 -11.75
N THR A 203 -8.02 -7.63 -12.24
CA THR A 203 -8.35 -7.67 -13.68
C THR A 203 -8.04 -6.35 -14.38
N ARG A 204 -7.79 -5.26 -13.64
CA ARG A 204 -7.45 -3.95 -14.20
C ARG A 204 -5.98 -3.92 -14.65
N GLU A 205 -5.70 -3.07 -15.65
CA GLU A 205 -4.33 -2.75 -16.07
C GLU A 205 -3.47 -2.25 -14.89
N LEU A 206 -4.07 -1.44 -14.01
CA LEU A 206 -3.51 -1.05 -12.73
C LEU A 206 -4.36 -1.63 -11.59
N PRO A 207 -3.96 -2.76 -10.99
CA PRO A 207 -4.80 -3.44 -10.02
C PRO A 207 -5.11 -2.63 -8.76
N ALA A 208 -4.14 -1.87 -8.26
CA ALA A 208 -4.32 -1.00 -7.11
C ALA A 208 -4.74 0.41 -7.55
N SER A 209 -5.77 0.96 -6.90
CA SER A 209 -6.26 2.32 -7.20
C SER A 209 -5.25 3.41 -6.81
N PHE A 210 -4.42 3.12 -5.81
CA PHE A 210 -3.43 4.05 -5.26
C PHE A 210 -2.01 3.57 -5.53
N ALA A 211 -1.09 4.52 -5.70
CA ALA A 211 0.34 4.30 -5.76
C ALA A 211 1.07 5.15 -4.72
N ALA A 212 2.27 4.73 -4.31
CA ALA A 212 3.09 5.54 -3.40
C ALA A 212 3.37 6.94 -3.98
N GLY A 213 3.08 7.96 -3.18
CA GLY A 213 3.15 9.38 -3.54
C GLY A 213 1.84 9.99 -4.04
N ASP A 214 0.79 9.19 -4.29
CA ASP A 214 -0.54 9.73 -4.60
C ASP A 214 -1.08 10.56 -3.44
N ARG A 215 -1.89 11.57 -3.75
CA ARG A 215 -2.57 12.42 -2.78
C ARG A 215 -3.99 11.94 -2.56
N VAL A 216 -4.42 11.93 -1.31
CA VAL A 216 -5.78 11.52 -0.93
C VAL A 216 -6.48 12.65 -0.18
N LYS A 217 -7.73 12.91 -0.56
CA LYS A 217 -8.65 13.81 0.11
C LYS A 217 -9.91 13.04 0.46
N PHE A 218 -10.22 12.94 1.75
CA PHE A 218 -11.47 12.34 2.19
C PHE A 218 -12.61 13.36 2.10
N LYS A 219 -13.77 12.90 1.64
CA LYS A 219 -15.00 13.69 1.56
C LYS A 219 -16.10 12.96 2.32
N ALA A 220 -16.66 13.58 3.35
CA ALA A 220 -17.81 13.03 4.05
C ALA A 220 -19.02 12.97 3.12
N VAL A 221 -19.76 11.86 3.17
CA VAL A 221 -21.03 11.66 2.47
C VAL A 221 -22.05 11.05 3.42
N ASP A 222 -23.32 11.42 3.24
CA ASP A 222 -24.40 10.98 4.14
C ASP A 222 -24.83 9.53 3.90
N LYS A 223 -24.67 9.05 2.67
CA LYS A 223 -25.11 7.71 2.25
C LYS A 223 -23.94 6.88 1.77
N TYR A 224 -23.79 5.71 2.36
CA TYR A 224 -22.92 4.67 1.83
C TYR A 224 -23.44 4.17 0.49
N THR A 225 -22.59 4.17 -0.53
CA THR A 225 -22.83 3.49 -1.80
C THR A 225 -21.90 2.30 -1.86
N ALA A 226 -22.40 1.09 -2.05
CA ALA A 226 -21.52 -0.07 -2.18
C ALA A 226 -20.67 0.03 -3.46
N PRO A 227 -19.47 -0.57 -3.49
CA PRO A 227 -18.72 -0.71 -4.73
C PRO A 227 -19.59 -1.38 -5.79
N ARG A 228 -19.53 -0.88 -7.03
CA ARG A 228 -20.12 -1.59 -8.17
C ARG A 228 -19.27 -2.83 -8.37
N ILE A 229 -19.74 -3.97 -7.88
CA ILE A 229 -19.16 -5.27 -8.23
C ILE A 229 -19.48 -5.47 -9.72
N THR A 230 -18.52 -5.19 -10.60
CA THR A 230 -18.58 -5.72 -11.96
C THR A 230 -18.39 -7.22 -11.84
N SER A 231 -19.50 -7.96 -11.79
CA SER A 231 -19.49 -9.40 -11.88
C SER A 231 -19.05 -9.82 -13.28
N THR A 232 -17.74 -9.76 -13.56
CA THR A 232 -17.11 -10.55 -14.62
C THR A 232 -16.25 -11.58 -13.93
N GLY A 233 -16.95 -12.49 -13.30
CA GLY A 233 -16.43 -13.60 -12.52
C GLY A 233 -17.57 -14.53 -12.16
N THR A 234 -18.47 -14.78 -13.11
CA THR A 234 -19.25 -16.01 -13.09
C THR A 234 -18.27 -17.14 -12.89
N ASN A 235 -18.54 -17.91 -11.85
CA ASN A 235 -17.92 -19.18 -11.53
C ASN A 235 -18.22 -20.18 -12.66
N GLY A 236 -17.60 -19.97 -13.82
CA GLY A 236 -18.02 -20.55 -15.10
C GLY A 236 -17.06 -20.19 -16.24
N ASP A 237 -15.75 -20.22 -15.97
CA ASP A 237 -14.78 -20.48 -17.02
C ASP A 237 -13.60 -21.24 -16.42
N ARG A 238 -13.88 -22.48 -15.98
CA ARG A 238 -12.85 -23.50 -16.12
C ARG A 238 -12.59 -23.53 -17.61
N ARG A 239 -11.46 -23.00 -18.05
CA ARG A 239 -10.92 -23.38 -19.35
C ARG A 239 -10.92 -24.90 -19.35
N GLU A 240 -11.83 -25.51 -20.11
CA GLU A 240 -11.68 -26.90 -20.50
C GLU A 240 -10.29 -26.95 -21.13
N ALA A 241 -9.37 -27.57 -20.40
CA ALA A 241 -8.10 -27.96 -20.99
C ALA A 241 -8.45 -28.75 -22.25
N PRO A 242 -7.78 -28.52 -23.38
CA PRO A 242 -7.98 -29.36 -24.55
C PRO A 242 -7.85 -30.80 -24.07
N ALA A 243 -8.78 -31.66 -24.49
CA ALA A 243 -8.87 -33.08 -24.11
C ALA A 243 -7.59 -33.83 -24.55
N GLY A 244 -6.50 -33.60 -23.84
CA GLY A 244 -5.28 -34.37 -23.84
C GLY A 244 -5.36 -35.25 -22.61
N GLY A 245 -5.26 -36.57 -22.82
CA GLY A 245 -5.45 -37.60 -21.80
C GLY A 245 -4.92 -37.19 -20.42
N GLY A 246 -5.84 -36.85 -19.52
CA GLY A 246 -5.50 -36.40 -18.17
C GLY A 246 -4.91 -37.56 -17.39
N LEU A 247 -3.65 -37.40 -16.94
CA LEU A 247 -2.96 -38.38 -16.10
C LEU A 247 -3.59 -38.55 -14.71
N ILE A 248 -4.43 -37.61 -14.26
CA ILE A 248 -5.08 -37.64 -12.95
C ILE A 248 -6.47 -36.98 -13.03
N GLU A 249 -7.45 -37.58 -12.38
CA GLU A 249 -8.79 -37.03 -12.13
C GLU A 249 -8.92 -36.65 -10.64
N VAL A 250 -9.39 -35.43 -10.37
CA VAL A 250 -9.63 -34.96 -8.99
C VAL A 250 -11.00 -35.45 -8.53
N ILE A 251 -11.03 -36.57 -7.79
CA ILE A 251 -12.27 -37.22 -7.32
C ILE A 251 -12.96 -36.41 -6.22
N LYS A 252 -12.19 -35.75 -5.35
CA LYS A 252 -12.71 -34.84 -4.32
C LYS A 252 -11.63 -33.84 -3.90
N PRO A 253 -11.89 -32.52 -3.94
CA PRO A 253 -10.97 -31.56 -3.36
C PRO A 253 -10.90 -31.75 -1.84
N GLY A 254 -9.69 -31.61 -1.28
CA GLY A 254 -9.45 -31.62 0.16
C GLY A 254 -10.03 -30.41 0.89
#